data_AF-A0A3S0E617-F1
#
_entry.id   AF-A0A3S0E617-F1
#
_cell.length_a   1.000
_cell.length_b   1.000
_cell.length_c   1.000
_cell.angle_alpha   90.00
_cell.angle_beta   90.00
_cell.angle_gamma   90.00
#
_symmetry.space_group_name_H-M   'P 1'
#
loop_
_entity.id
_entity.type
_entity.pdbx_description
1 polymer ?
#
loop_
_entity_poly.entity_id
_entity_poly.type
_entity_poly.pdbx_seq_one_letter_code
_entity_poly.pdbx_strand_id
1 'polypeptide(L)'
;MIFTLIRDILSNFLLGLTALIVLVLAQINPIAKNNPDSTKPPGDLMVCISWAGNNDVDLWGTAPGQKIATGYANKNGEVLDLVRDDLGKDALSRPRLECQFARGLPDGRWVFNLHGFSINDPEVAVHVEIRLGDAFGYHLLLERDLTIKHKQERTIAQFQLRDGKVVPGSVNEVFVPLRSAQ
;
A
#
# COMPACT_ATOMS: atom_id res chain seq x y z
N MET A 1 6.34 62.74 -31.37
CA MET A 1 5.87 62.96 -29.99
C MET A 1 4.51 62.30 -29.71
N ILE A 2 3.48 62.47 -30.57
CA ILE A 2 2.17 61.80 -30.39
C ILE A 2 2.26 60.28 -30.60
N PHE A 3 2.96 59.79 -31.63
CA PHE A 3 3.10 58.35 -31.88
C PHE A 3 3.82 57.58 -30.77
N THR A 4 4.83 58.19 -30.15
CA THR A 4 5.53 57.63 -28.99
C THR A 4 4.60 57.57 -27.79
N LEU A 5 3.84 58.64 -27.53
CA LEU A 5 2.86 58.68 -26.44
C LEU A 5 1.77 57.60 -26.58
N ILE A 6 1.22 57.43 -27.79
CA ILE A 6 0.20 56.40 -28.06
C ILE A 6 0.78 54.99 -27.85
N ARG A 7 1.99 54.74 -28.36
CA ARG A 7 2.66 53.44 -28.19
C ARG A 7 2.92 53.14 -26.72
N ASP A 8 3.36 54.13 -25.95
CA ASP A 8 3.71 53.95 -24.54
C ASP A 8 2.45 53.73 -23.69
N ILE A 9 1.33 54.41 -24.00
CA ILE A 9 0.01 54.16 -23.38
C ILE A 9 -0.49 52.75 -23.70
N LEU A 10 -0.45 52.34 -24.98
CA LEU A 10 -0.90 51.01 -25.39
C LEU A 10 -0.04 49.90 -24.77
N SER A 11 1.27 50.10 -24.68
CA SER A 11 2.20 49.14 -24.08
C SER A 11 1.98 49.02 -22.57
N ASN A 12 1.78 50.13 -21.86
CA ASN A 12 1.46 50.11 -20.43
C ASN A 12 0.09 49.47 -20.14
N PHE A 13 -0.90 49.71 -21.00
CA PHE A 13 -2.21 49.07 -20.89
C PHE A 13 -2.11 47.56 -21.09
N LEU A 14 -1.38 47.11 -22.11
CA LEU A 14 -1.16 45.69 -22.38
C LEU A 14 -0.39 45.01 -21.23
N LEU A 15 0.63 45.68 -20.68
CA LEU A 15 1.39 45.19 -19.54
C LEU A 15 0.49 45.04 -18.30
N GLY A 16 -0.35 46.05 -18.02
CA GLY A 16 -1.31 46.00 -16.92
C GLY A 16 -2.33 44.87 -17.07
N LEU A 17 -2.89 44.69 -18.26
CA LEU A 17 -3.82 43.59 -18.55
C LEU A 17 -3.14 42.21 -18.40
N THR A 18 -1.91 42.09 -18.89
CA THR A 18 -1.14 40.84 -18.78
C THR A 18 -0.82 40.51 -17.32
N ALA A 19 -0.41 41.51 -16.53
CA ALA A 19 -0.16 41.35 -15.11
C ALA A 19 -1.42 40.92 -14.35
N LEU A 20 -2.58 41.50 -14.68
CA LEU A 20 -3.87 41.11 -14.09
C LEU A 20 -4.20 39.64 -14.41
N ILE A 21 -4.03 39.20 -15.66
CA ILE A 21 -4.26 37.81 -16.06
C ILE A 21 -3.36 36.86 -15.26
N VAL A 22 -2.07 37.18 -15.12
CA VAL A 22 -1.14 36.35 -14.33
C VAL A 22 -1.57 36.26 -12.87
N LEU A 23 -1.99 37.38 -12.26
CA LEU A 23 -2.46 37.39 -10.87
C LEU A 23 -3.75 36.58 -10.70
N VAL A 24 -4.70 36.68 -11.65
CA VAL A 24 -5.94 35.89 -11.62
C VAL A 24 -5.64 34.40 -11.79
N LEU A 25 -4.78 34.02 -12.73
CA LEU A 25 -4.40 32.62 -12.95
C LEU A 25 -3.66 32.03 -11.74
N ALA A 26 -2.81 32.82 -11.07
CA ALA A 26 -2.12 32.41 -9.84
C ALA A 26 -3.10 32.19 -8.66
N GLN A 27 -4.28 32.84 -8.69
CA GLN A 27 -5.35 32.65 -7.71
C GLN A 27 -6.25 31.46 -8.02
N ILE A 28 -6.16 30.87 -9.23
CA ILE A 28 -6.83 29.60 -9.53
C ILE A 28 -6.07 28.51 -8.79
N ASN A 29 -6.54 28.19 -7.58
CA ASN A 29 -6.19 26.96 -6.88
C ASN A 29 -7.20 25.88 -7.31
N PRO A 30 -6.91 25.05 -8.33
CA PRO A 30 -7.81 23.97 -8.67
C PRO A 30 -7.90 23.03 -7.47
N ILE A 31 -9.04 23.04 -6.78
CA ILE A 31 -9.36 22.00 -5.80
C ILE A 31 -9.31 20.70 -6.60
N ALA A 32 -8.41 19.79 -6.20
CA ALA A 32 -8.31 18.48 -6.82
C ALA A 32 -9.72 17.88 -6.86
N LYS A 33 -10.20 17.55 -8.07
CA LYS A 33 -11.47 16.84 -8.20
C LYS A 33 -11.26 15.49 -7.56
N ASN A 34 -11.80 15.30 -6.36
CA ASN A 34 -11.93 13.99 -5.74
C ASN A 34 -12.80 13.16 -6.69
N ASN A 35 -12.15 12.36 -7.54
CA ASN A 35 -12.87 11.38 -8.33
C ASN A 35 -13.17 10.23 -7.35
N PRO A 36 -14.42 10.00 -6.96
CA PRO A 36 -14.76 8.96 -5.99
C PRO A 36 -14.30 7.57 -6.49
N ASP A 37 -14.27 7.38 -7.81
CA ASP A 37 -13.79 6.14 -8.44
C ASP A 37 -12.26 5.99 -8.40
N SER A 38 -11.49 7.08 -8.27
CA SER A 38 -10.02 7.00 -8.16
C SER A 38 -9.53 6.90 -6.71
N THR A 39 -10.43 7.07 -5.74
CA THR A 39 -10.12 6.98 -4.30
C THR A 39 -10.57 5.67 -3.68
N LYS A 40 -11.46 4.92 -4.35
CA LYS A 40 -11.83 3.58 -3.91
C LYS A 40 -10.61 2.66 -3.99
N PRO A 41 -10.16 2.10 -2.86
CA PRO A 41 -8.99 1.22 -2.88
C PRO A 41 -9.27 -0.07 -3.67
N PRO A 42 -8.25 -0.71 -4.25
CA PRO A 42 -8.41 -1.94 -5.02
C PRO A 42 -8.90 -3.15 -4.20
N GLY A 43 -8.92 -3.04 -2.86
CA GLY A 43 -9.51 -3.99 -1.93
C GLY A 43 -9.85 -3.31 -0.59
N ASP A 44 -10.57 -3.99 0.28
CA ASP A 44 -10.95 -3.44 1.60
C ASP A 44 -9.82 -3.59 2.64
N LEU A 45 -8.82 -4.41 2.35
CA LEU A 45 -7.57 -4.51 3.12
C LEU A 45 -6.41 -4.76 2.16
N MET A 46 -5.29 -4.10 2.43
CA MET A 46 -4.02 -4.29 1.75
C MET A 46 -2.95 -4.69 2.77
N VAL A 47 -2.17 -5.71 2.45
CA VAL A 47 -0.96 -6.07 3.19
C VAL A 47 0.18 -6.13 2.20
N CYS A 48 1.19 -5.29 2.39
CA CYS A 48 2.36 -5.27 1.54
C CYS A 48 3.62 -5.43 2.38
N ILE A 49 4.56 -6.19 1.82
CA ILE A 49 5.90 -6.37 2.40
C ILE A 49 6.93 -5.95 1.36
N SER A 50 8.00 -5.27 1.79
CA SER A 50 9.09 -4.91 0.89
C SER A 50 10.45 -5.14 1.52
N TRP A 51 11.43 -5.53 0.69
CA TRP A 51 12.78 -5.83 1.14
C TRP A 51 13.81 -5.54 0.04
N ALA A 52 15.07 -5.42 0.42
CA ALA A 52 16.18 -5.23 -0.52
C ALA A 52 16.86 -6.55 -0.88
N GLY A 53 17.58 -6.55 -2.01
CA GLY A 53 18.39 -7.69 -2.46
C GLY A 53 17.60 -8.75 -3.24
N ASN A 54 18.18 -9.94 -3.32
CA ASN A 54 17.73 -11.04 -4.18
C ASN A 54 17.36 -12.28 -3.36
N ASN A 55 16.77 -12.06 -2.19
CA ASN A 55 16.24 -13.11 -1.34
C ASN A 55 14.77 -13.34 -1.66
N ASP A 56 14.32 -14.58 -1.51
CA ASP A 56 12.94 -15.01 -1.74
C ASP A 56 12.20 -14.99 -0.40
N VAL A 57 11.37 -13.96 -0.20
CA VAL A 57 10.60 -13.70 1.02
C VAL A 57 9.13 -13.66 0.62
N ASP A 58 8.32 -14.55 1.18
CA ASP A 58 6.89 -14.63 0.87
C ASP A 58 6.04 -13.94 1.93
N LEU A 59 4.92 -13.39 1.49
CA LEU A 59 3.78 -12.99 2.30
C LEU A 59 2.70 -14.08 2.31
N TRP A 60 2.32 -14.50 3.50
CA TRP A 60 1.22 -15.42 3.73
C TRP A 60 0.13 -14.77 4.57
N GLY A 61 -1.14 -15.06 4.26
CA GLY A 61 -2.29 -14.46 4.93
C GLY A 61 -3.44 -15.44 5.07
N THR A 62 -4.25 -15.29 6.11
CA THR A 62 -5.48 -16.06 6.29
C THR A 62 -6.58 -15.13 6.81
N ALA A 63 -7.69 -15.10 6.07
CA ALA A 63 -8.90 -14.42 6.48
C ALA A 63 -9.77 -15.31 7.39
N PRO A 64 -10.73 -14.74 8.12
CA PRO A 64 -11.69 -15.48 8.92
C PRO A 64 -12.39 -16.60 8.15
N GLY A 65 -12.37 -17.81 8.70
CA GLY A 65 -13.03 -18.98 8.13
C GLY A 65 -12.32 -19.61 6.94
N GLN A 66 -11.27 -18.97 6.40
CA GLN A 66 -10.50 -19.50 5.28
C GLN A 66 -9.68 -20.72 5.74
N LYS A 67 -9.83 -21.86 5.03
CA LYS A 67 -9.19 -23.13 5.40
C LYS A 67 -7.72 -23.19 4.98
N ILE A 68 -7.41 -22.62 3.82
CA ILE A 68 -6.09 -22.68 3.18
C ILE A 68 -5.54 -21.28 3.12
N ALA A 69 -4.42 -21.01 3.78
CA ALA A 69 -3.77 -19.70 3.73
C ALA A 69 -3.47 -19.25 2.28
N THR A 70 -3.63 -17.96 2.01
CA THR A 70 -3.22 -17.32 0.76
C THR A 70 -1.72 -17.04 0.80
N GLY A 71 -1.01 -17.41 -0.26
CA GLY A 71 0.44 -17.24 -0.42
C GLY A 71 0.88 -17.80 -1.77
N TYR A 72 2.19 -17.95 -2.01
CA TYR A 72 2.70 -18.40 -3.31
C TYR A 72 2.02 -19.67 -3.87
N ALA A 73 1.74 -20.66 -3.01
CA ALA A 73 1.09 -21.92 -3.41
C ALA A 73 -0.43 -21.81 -3.61
N ASN A 74 -1.07 -20.77 -3.06
CA ASN A 74 -2.50 -20.51 -3.14
C ASN A 74 -2.73 -19.01 -3.34
N LYS A 75 -2.46 -18.51 -4.55
CA LYS A 75 -2.43 -17.07 -4.83
C LYS A 75 -3.81 -16.42 -4.85
N ASN A 76 -4.87 -17.17 -5.16
CA ASN A 76 -6.23 -16.66 -5.21
C ASN A 76 -7.06 -17.35 -4.14
N GLY A 77 -7.05 -16.81 -2.93
CA GLY A 77 -7.83 -17.33 -1.82
C GLY A 77 -9.30 -16.94 -1.91
N GLU A 78 -10.09 -17.42 -0.95
CA GLU A 78 -11.53 -17.13 -0.89
C GLU A 78 -11.82 -15.64 -0.65
N VAL A 79 -10.98 -14.99 0.17
CA VAL A 79 -11.13 -13.58 0.57
C VAL A 79 -9.88 -12.77 0.22
N LEU A 80 -8.69 -13.36 0.35
CA LEU A 80 -7.39 -12.75 0.10
C LEU A 80 -6.76 -13.25 -1.19
N ASP A 81 -6.25 -12.33 -1.99
CA ASP A 81 -5.46 -12.61 -3.20
C ASP A 81 -4.04 -12.06 -3.06
N LEU A 82 -3.04 -12.83 -3.50
CA LEU A 82 -1.67 -12.38 -3.72
C LEU A 82 -1.57 -11.75 -5.11
N VAL A 83 -1.66 -10.42 -5.15
CA VAL A 83 -1.75 -9.65 -6.41
C VAL A 83 -0.36 -9.28 -6.95
N ARG A 84 0.63 -9.19 -6.07
CA ARG A 84 2.04 -9.02 -6.42
C ARG A 84 2.87 -10.08 -5.71
N ASP A 85 3.66 -10.80 -6.50
CA ASP A 85 4.57 -11.88 -6.11
C ASP A 85 5.93 -11.59 -6.75
N ASP A 86 7.00 -11.56 -5.96
CA ASP A 86 8.36 -11.25 -6.42
C ASP A 86 9.36 -12.25 -5.86
N LEU A 87 9.70 -13.25 -6.69
CA LEU A 87 10.58 -14.38 -6.35
C LEU A 87 12.06 -14.00 -6.13
N GLY A 88 12.40 -12.70 -6.12
CA GLY A 88 13.76 -12.21 -5.84
C GLY A 88 14.80 -12.46 -6.95
N LYS A 89 14.39 -12.82 -8.17
CA LYS A 89 15.30 -13.26 -9.26
C LYS A 89 15.78 -12.17 -10.22
N ASP A 90 15.06 -11.05 -10.34
CA ASP A 90 15.32 -10.06 -11.40
C ASP A 90 16.20 -8.90 -10.92
N ALA A 91 17.34 -8.62 -11.55
CA ALA A 91 18.37 -7.65 -11.10
C ALA A 91 18.00 -6.15 -11.17
N LEU A 92 16.77 -5.77 -10.81
CA LEU A 92 16.36 -4.36 -10.71
C LEU A 92 16.76 -3.79 -9.35
N SER A 93 17.28 -2.55 -9.34
CA SER A 93 17.71 -1.81 -8.14
C SER A 93 16.57 -1.27 -7.27
N ARG A 94 15.36 -1.81 -7.41
CA ARG A 94 14.18 -1.40 -6.64
C ARG A 94 13.95 -2.37 -5.48
N PRO A 95 13.33 -1.92 -4.36
CA PRO A 95 12.84 -2.84 -3.35
C PRO A 95 11.92 -3.89 -3.98
N ARG A 96 12.08 -5.13 -3.54
CA ARG A 96 11.14 -6.23 -3.79
C ARG A 96 9.84 -5.94 -3.07
N LEU A 97 8.75 -6.46 -3.60
CA LEU A 97 7.42 -6.19 -3.08
C LEU A 97 6.52 -7.40 -3.29
N GLU A 98 5.90 -7.86 -2.22
CA GLU A 98 4.69 -8.69 -2.31
C GLU A 98 3.53 -7.96 -1.69
N CYS A 99 2.35 -8.11 -2.28
CA CYS A 99 1.12 -7.51 -1.77
C CYS A 99 -0.04 -8.47 -1.88
N GLN A 100 -0.77 -8.60 -0.78
CA GLN A 100 -2.08 -9.23 -0.72
C GLN A 100 -3.19 -8.19 -0.59
N PHE A 101 -4.32 -8.46 -1.22
CA PHE A 101 -5.53 -7.65 -1.13
C PHE A 101 -6.71 -8.52 -0.73
N ALA A 102 -7.55 -8.01 0.17
CA ALA A 102 -8.81 -8.65 0.52
C ALA A 102 -9.99 -7.96 -0.18
N ARG A 103 -10.95 -8.76 -0.62
CA ARG A 103 -12.25 -8.29 -1.12
C ARG A 103 -13.32 -8.65 -0.09
N GLY A 104 -13.65 -7.69 0.77
CA GLY A 104 -14.47 -7.88 1.95
C GLY A 104 -13.65 -7.98 3.23
N LEU A 105 -14.30 -7.63 4.34
CA LEU A 105 -13.75 -7.69 5.70
C LEU A 105 -14.63 -8.56 6.58
N PRO A 106 -14.73 -9.89 6.35
CA PRO A 106 -15.47 -10.75 7.25
C PRO A 106 -14.97 -10.60 8.70
N ASP A 107 -15.93 -10.66 9.62
CA ASP A 107 -15.68 -10.67 11.06
C ASP A 107 -14.89 -11.92 11.45
N GLY A 108 -13.88 -11.75 12.28
CA GLY A 108 -13.04 -12.86 12.73
C GLY A 108 -11.58 -12.48 12.89
N ARG A 109 -10.78 -13.52 13.15
CA ARG A 109 -9.33 -13.40 13.28
C ARG A 109 -8.67 -13.43 11.91
N TRP A 110 -7.85 -12.43 11.66
CA TRP A 110 -6.94 -12.32 10.53
C TRP A 110 -5.52 -12.61 11.00
N VAL A 111 -4.74 -13.26 10.15
CA VAL A 111 -3.34 -13.60 10.45
C VAL A 111 -2.50 -13.36 9.19
N PHE A 112 -1.36 -12.69 9.34
CA PHE A 112 -0.38 -12.50 8.28
C PHE A 112 1.01 -12.87 8.76
N ASN A 113 1.76 -13.60 7.94
CA ASN A 113 3.10 -14.08 8.22
C ASN A 113 4.09 -13.68 7.12
N LEU A 114 5.33 -13.46 7.54
CA LEU A 114 6.50 -13.51 6.68
C LEU A 114 7.02 -14.94 6.63
N HIS A 115 7.46 -15.36 5.45
CA HIS A 115 8.12 -16.64 5.27
C HIS A 115 9.41 -16.48 4.46
N GLY A 116 10.56 -16.81 5.06
CA GLY A 116 11.85 -16.72 4.40
C GLY A 116 12.12 -17.95 3.53
N PHE A 117 11.55 -18.02 2.33
CA PHE A 117 11.62 -19.23 1.49
C PHE A 117 13.05 -19.60 1.09
N SER A 118 13.78 -18.67 0.48
CA SER A 118 15.15 -18.88 0.03
C SER A 118 15.98 -17.62 0.26
N ILE A 119 16.72 -17.63 1.37
CA ILE A 119 17.48 -16.48 1.84
C ILE A 119 18.94 -16.92 1.92
N ASN A 120 19.80 -16.20 1.22
CA ASN A 120 21.25 -16.45 1.23
C ASN A 120 21.96 -15.60 2.28
N ASP A 121 21.37 -14.46 2.65
CA ASP A 121 21.86 -13.59 3.70
C ASP A 121 21.58 -14.18 5.10
N PRO A 122 22.32 -13.79 6.16
CA PRO A 122 22.06 -14.28 7.52
C PRO A 122 20.64 -13.99 8.01
N GLU A 123 20.12 -12.81 7.65
CA GLU A 123 18.74 -12.37 7.83
C GLU A 123 18.42 -11.23 6.85
N VAL A 124 17.14 -11.04 6.57
CA VAL A 124 16.64 -9.97 5.69
C VAL A 124 15.73 -9.06 6.49
N ALA A 125 15.97 -7.76 6.41
CA ALA A 125 15.05 -6.74 6.91
C ALA A 125 13.89 -6.57 5.92
N VAL A 126 12.67 -6.62 6.43
CA VAL A 126 11.42 -6.55 5.68
C VAL A 126 10.55 -5.48 6.30
N HIS A 127 10.19 -4.48 5.48
CA HIS A 127 9.23 -3.46 5.83
C HIS A 127 7.81 -3.96 5.54
N VAL A 128 6.89 -3.73 6.46
CA VAL A 128 5.51 -4.24 6.36
C VAL A 128 4.51 -3.13 6.60
N GLU A 129 3.53 -3.02 5.70
CA GLU A 129 2.36 -2.17 5.85
C GLU A 129 1.08 -2.99 5.77
N ILE A 130 0.15 -2.74 6.70
CA ILE A 130 -1.24 -3.18 6.64
C ILE A 130 -2.12 -1.94 6.61
N ARG A 131 -2.99 -1.84 5.60
CA ARG A 131 -3.93 -0.73 5.43
C ARG A 131 -5.35 -1.26 5.30
N LEU A 132 -6.31 -0.52 5.85
CA LEU A 132 -7.75 -0.76 5.70
C LEU A 132 -8.36 0.26 4.77
N GLY A 133 -9.14 -0.23 3.81
CA GLY A 133 -9.86 0.58 2.85
C GLY A 133 -11.23 0.99 3.39
N ASP A 134 -11.64 2.22 3.11
CA ASP A 134 -13.01 2.69 3.29
C ASP A 134 -13.45 3.56 2.09
N ALA A 135 -14.57 4.27 2.25
CA ALA A 135 -15.10 5.16 1.23
C ALA A 135 -14.18 6.35 0.88
N PHE A 136 -13.18 6.64 1.71
CA PHE A 136 -12.26 7.76 1.57
C PHE A 136 -10.84 7.34 1.16
N GLY A 137 -10.54 6.04 1.13
CA GLY A 137 -9.26 5.50 0.69
C GLY A 137 -8.66 4.51 1.70
N TYR A 138 -7.35 4.32 1.63
CA TYR A 138 -6.61 3.50 2.59
C TYR A 138 -6.17 4.29 3.81
N HIS A 139 -6.40 3.74 5.00
CA HIS A 139 -5.83 4.21 6.26
C HIS A 139 -4.84 3.18 6.80
N LEU A 140 -3.74 3.67 7.37
CA LEU A 140 -2.72 2.81 7.95
C LEU A 140 -3.26 2.13 9.21
N LEU A 141 -3.23 0.80 9.25
CA LEU A 141 -3.51 0.01 10.44
C LEU A 141 -2.23 -0.34 11.20
N LEU A 142 -1.20 -0.79 10.48
CA LEU A 142 0.06 -1.23 11.04
C LEU A 142 1.19 -0.93 10.07
N GLU A 143 2.28 -0.37 10.59
CA GLU A 143 3.55 -0.25 9.90
C GLU A 143 4.63 -0.79 10.82
N ARG A 144 5.48 -1.69 10.34
CA ARG A 144 6.58 -2.25 11.13
C ARG A 144 7.68 -2.82 10.26
N ASP A 145 8.89 -2.84 10.82
CA ASP A 145 10.01 -3.59 10.28
C ASP A 145 10.20 -4.90 11.05
N LEU A 146 10.56 -5.95 10.31
CA LEU A 146 10.82 -7.29 10.82
C LEU A 146 12.09 -7.84 10.18
N THR A 147 12.76 -8.76 10.87
CA THR A 147 13.82 -9.57 10.28
C THR A 147 13.34 -10.99 10.05
N ILE A 148 13.76 -11.61 8.94
CA ILE A 148 13.40 -12.99 8.62
C ILE A 148 14.63 -13.77 8.17
N LYS A 149 14.74 -15.02 8.63
CA LYS A 149 15.84 -15.94 8.30
C LYS A 149 15.39 -17.01 7.32
N HIS A 150 16.35 -17.71 6.73
CA HIS A 150 16.08 -18.84 5.85
C HIS A 150 15.19 -19.90 6.55
N LYS A 151 14.13 -20.31 5.85
CA LYS A 151 13.07 -21.24 6.30
C LYS A 151 12.35 -20.83 7.58
N GLN A 152 12.47 -19.59 8.01
CA GLN A 152 11.73 -19.09 9.16
C GLN A 152 10.33 -18.65 8.73
N GLU A 153 9.36 -18.88 9.61
CA GLU A 153 8.04 -18.28 9.56
C GLU A 153 7.88 -17.35 10.78
N ARG A 154 7.39 -16.13 10.55
CA ARG A 154 7.12 -15.16 11.64
C ARG A 154 5.78 -14.50 11.40
N THR A 155 4.99 -14.35 12.45
CA THR A 155 3.75 -13.58 12.39
C THR A 155 4.06 -12.10 12.34
N ILE A 156 3.60 -11.44 11.28
CA ILE A 156 3.60 -9.99 11.12
C ILE A 156 2.64 -9.40 12.15
N ALA A 157 1.40 -9.87 12.05
CA ALA A 157 0.32 -9.51 12.94
C ALA A 157 -0.80 -10.54 12.84
N GLN A 158 -1.49 -10.73 13.96
CA GLN A 158 -2.86 -11.21 13.98
C GLN A 158 -3.74 -10.16 14.66
N PHE A 159 -4.98 -10.04 14.21
CA PHE A 159 -5.95 -9.12 14.77
C PHE A 159 -7.37 -9.61 14.52
N GLN A 160 -8.31 -9.07 15.28
CA GLN A 160 -9.72 -9.37 15.15
C GLN A 160 -10.43 -8.21 14.44
N LEU A 161 -11.23 -8.52 13.42
CA LEU A 161 -12.19 -7.58 12.85
C LEU A 161 -13.60 -7.84 13.38
N ARG A 162 -14.36 -6.76 13.57
CA ARG A 162 -15.80 -6.75 13.79
C ARG A 162 -16.42 -5.53 13.11
N ASP A 163 -17.44 -5.74 12.29
CA ASP A 163 -18.14 -4.71 11.53
C ASP A 163 -17.17 -3.84 10.69
N GLY A 164 -16.19 -4.50 10.05
CA GLY A 164 -15.15 -3.83 9.24
C GLY A 164 -14.13 -3.02 10.05
N LYS A 165 -14.14 -3.10 11.38
CA LYS A 165 -13.21 -2.37 12.26
C LYS A 165 -12.35 -3.32 13.08
N VAL A 166 -11.11 -2.89 13.35
CA VAL A 166 -10.21 -3.64 14.23
C VAL A 166 -10.70 -3.53 15.67
N VAL A 167 -10.84 -4.69 16.32
CA VAL A 167 -11.18 -4.75 17.74
C VAL A 167 -10.00 -4.19 18.55
N PRO A 168 -10.22 -3.16 19.39
CA PRO A 168 -9.15 -2.54 20.17
C PRO A 168 -8.36 -3.56 20.99
N GLY A 169 -7.03 -3.46 20.96
CA GLY A 169 -6.14 -4.36 21.70
C GLY A 169 -6.00 -5.77 21.12
N SER A 170 -6.64 -6.10 19.99
CA SER A 170 -6.52 -7.42 19.38
C SER A 170 -5.25 -7.62 18.55
N VAL A 171 -4.63 -6.53 18.08
CA VAL A 171 -3.42 -6.57 17.25
C VAL A 171 -2.24 -7.09 18.09
N ASN A 172 -1.64 -8.19 17.67
CA ASN A 172 -0.45 -8.74 18.31
C ASN A 172 0.38 -9.58 17.34
N GLU A 173 1.55 -10.04 17.78
CA GLU A 173 2.52 -10.79 16.97
C GLU A 173 2.75 -12.23 17.46
N VAL A 174 1.83 -12.76 18.29
CA VAL A 174 1.94 -14.14 18.76
C VAL A 174 1.93 -15.07 17.55
N PHE A 175 2.94 -15.93 17.47
CA PHE A 175 3.16 -16.80 16.33
C PHE A 175 1.97 -17.72 16.07
N VAL A 176 1.48 -17.70 14.84
CA VAL A 176 0.45 -18.61 14.33
C VAL A 176 1.00 -19.25 13.05
N PRO A 177 1.16 -20.58 12.97
CA PRO A 177 1.61 -21.22 11.75
C PRO A 177 0.54 -21.15 10.66
N LEU A 178 0.91 -20.70 9.45
CA LEU A 178 0.02 -20.66 8.28
C LEU A 178 0.43 -21.66 7.20
N ARG A 179 1.74 -21.92 7.04
CA ARG A 179 2.23 -22.85 6.02
C ARG A 179 2.18 -24.31 6.46
N SER A 180 2.43 -24.58 7.74
CA SER A 180 2.43 -25.94 8.31
C SER A 180 1.03 -26.47 8.65
N ALA A 181 -0.01 -25.66 8.44
CA ALA A 181 -1.41 -26.05 8.62
C ALA A 181 -2.06 -26.62 7.34
N GLN A 182 -1.30 -26.78 6.26
CA GLN A 182 -1.73 -27.36 4.98
C GLN A 182 -1.31 -28.82 4.85
#